data_AF-A0A962GRT5-F1
#
_entry.id   AF-A0A962GRT5-F1
#
_cell.length_a   1.000
_cell.length_b   1.000
_cell.length_c   1.000
_cell.angle_alpha   90.00
_cell.angle_beta   90.00
_cell.angle_gamma   90.00
#
_symmetry.space_group_name_H-M   'P 1'
#
loop_
_entity.id
_entity.type
_entity.pdbx_description
1 polymer ?
#
loop_
_entity_poly.entity_id
_entity_poly.type
_entity_poly.pdbx_seq_one_letter_code
_entity_poly.pdbx_strand_id
1 'polypeptide(L)'
;MTVGPENKSAEREVANDQPPGPDTHGEDHAVPAERDHPDVPILPPVLFGCTLLFSLLFEVVGGGDFFRFGAQLTIGLLTISFGAGLMAWCLTLFAHEGTNIEPYKPTTTLVTVGPFAFSRNPIYIALSALYLGLCILFDITWGFVFFPPLIVALHFLVIVREEAYLEDKFGQAYRDYCASVRRWL
;
A
#
# COMPACT_ATOMS: atom_id res chain seq x y z
N MET A 1 63.55 -41.03 56.59
CA MET A 1 64.43 -40.72 55.43
C MET A 1 63.70 -41.22 54.19
N THR A 2 62.98 -40.35 53.48
CA THR A 2 63.38 -39.77 52.17
C THR A 2 63.65 -40.90 51.16
N VAL A 3 62.84 -41.10 50.11
CA VAL A 3 62.86 -40.45 48.77
C VAL A 3 61.57 -40.95 48.05
N GLY A 4 60.66 -40.12 47.53
CA GLY A 4 60.74 -39.42 46.23
C GLY A 4 60.21 -40.30 45.09
N PRO A 5 59.05 -40.01 44.44
CA PRO A 5 58.50 -40.85 43.38
C PRO A 5 58.94 -40.34 42.01
N GLU A 6 59.62 -41.17 41.21
CA GLU A 6 59.90 -40.86 39.81
C GLU A 6 59.51 -42.03 38.91
N ASN A 7 58.86 -41.64 37.82
CA ASN A 7 58.88 -42.28 36.51
C ASN A 7 57.87 -43.40 36.22
N LYS A 8 56.67 -43.00 35.78
CA LYS A 8 55.96 -43.69 34.70
C LYS A 8 55.94 -42.80 33.47
N SER A 9 57.04 -42.87 32.72
CA SER A 9 57.07 -42.59 31.29
C SER A 9 56.45 -43.77 30.55
N ALA A 10 55.21 -43.65 30.11
CA ALA A 10 54.57 -44.38 29.00
C ALA A 10 53.15 -43.82 28.85
N GLU A 11 52.63 -43.75 27.62
CA GLU A 11 51.34 -43.13 27.23
C GLU A 11 51.36 -41.59 27.04
N ARG A 12 52.22 -41.12 26.14
CA ARG A 12 51.85 -40.02 25.23
C ARG A 12 51.75 -40.60 23.83
N GLU A 13 50.64 -41.28 23.58
CA GLU A 13 50.25 -41.77 22.27
C GLU A 13 49.09 -40.92 21.76
N VAL A 14 49.32 -40.25 20.63
CA VAL A 14 48.34 -39.87 19.61
C VAL A 14 47.18 -38.99 20.11
N ALA A 15 47.40 -37.67 20.07
CA ALA A 15 46.32 -36.69 20.11
C ALA A 15 46.45 -35.70 18.94
N ASN A 16 45.64 -35.98 17.93
CA ASN A 16 44.89 -35.01 17.15
C ASN A 16 45.65 -34.13 16.13
N ASP A 17 45.96 -34.72 14.97
CA ASP A 17 46.34 -34.02 13.74
C ASP A 17 45.10 -33.88 12.84
N GLN A 18 44.10 -33.10 13.31
CA GLN A 18 42.88 -32.81 12.56
C GLN A 18 43.10 -31.50 11.75
N PRO A 19 42.90 -31.49 10.42
CA PRO A 19 43.05 -30.30 9.61
C PRO A 19 42.02 -29.21 10.00
N PRO A 20 42.36 -27.92 9.87
CA PRO A 20 41.46 -26.83 10.21
C PRO A 20 40.18 -26.91 9.35
N GLY A 21 39.03 -26.86 10.02
CA GLY A 21 37.71 -26.82 9.38
C GLY A 21 37.53 -25.57 8.52
N PRO A 22 36.60 -25.58 7.57
CA PRO A 22 36.42 -24.47 6.64
C PRO A 22 36.03 -23.20 7.38
N ASP A 23 36.71 -22.10 7.02
CA ASP A 23 36.54 -20.77 7.57
C ASP A 23 35.11 -20.25 7.33
N THR A 24 34.19 -20.55 8.24
CA THR A 24 32.83 -20.00 8.24
C THR A 24 32.83 -18.60 8.85
N HIS A 25 33.48 -17.66 8.19
CA HIS A 25 33.19 -16.23 8.34
C HIS A 25 32.91 -15.66 6.96
N GLY A 26 31.84 -16.19 6.35
CA GLY A 26 31.02 -15.36 5.48
C GLY A 26 30.44 -14.28 6.38
N GLU A 27 30.96 -13.07 6.23
CA GLU A 27 30.29 -11.86 6.69
C GLU A 27 28.94 -11.83 5.98
N ASP A 28 27.95 -12.39 6.66
CA ASP A 28 26.54 -12.16 6.39
C ASP A 28 26.32 -10.67 6.67
N HIS A 29 26.62 -9.85 5.66
CA HIS A 29 26.01 -8.55 5.53
C HIS A 29 24.51 -8.84 5.37
N ALA A 30 23.85 -9.09 6.50
CA ALA A 30 22.44 -8.94 6.64
C ALA A 30 22.14 -7.51 6.22
N VAL A 31 21.82 -7.35 4.94
CA VAL A 31 21.20 -6.14 4.40
C VAL A 31 20.05 -5.87 5.37
N PRO A 32 20.08 -4.76 6.13
CA PRO A 32 18.97 -4.44 7.01
C PRO A 32 17.72 -4.48 6.14
N ALA A 33 16.65 -5.13 6.59
CA ALA A 33 15.38 -5.17 5.86
C ALA A 33 14.96 -3.73 5.52
N GLU A 34 15.35 -3.29 4.33
CA GLU A 34 15.32 -1.90 3.93
C GLU A 34 13.90 -1.63 3.48
N ARG A 35 13.06 -1.32 4.47
CA ARG A 35 11.79 -0.61 4.34
C ARG A 35 11.01 -0.98 3.08
N ASP A 36 10.40 -2.16 3.08
CA ASP A 36 9.50 -2.62 2.01
C ASP A 36 8.09 -2.01 2.16
N HIS A 37 8.03 -0.69 2.17
CA HIS A 37 6.80 0.08 2.14
C HIS A 37 7.00 1.27 1.21
N PRO A 38 6.02 1.57 0.34
CA PRO A 38 6.08 2.80 -0.42
C PRO A 38 6.03 3.95 0.59
N ASP A 39 7.08 4.78 0.63
CA ASP A 39 7.14 6.02 1.42
C ASP A 39 6.09 7.00 0.89
N VAL A 40 4.83 6.73 1.22
CA VAL A 40 3.65 7.56 0.96
C VAL A 40 3.34 8.29 2.26
N PRO A 41 3.66 9.58 2.37
CA PRO A 41 3.49 10.34 3.61
C PRO A 41 2.01 10.56 4.00
N ILE A 42 1.06 10.25 3.13
CA ILE A 42 -0.37 10.54 3.33
C ILE A 42 -1.22 9.34 2.88
N LEU A 43 -2.00 8.77 3.80
CA LEU A 43 -2.99 7.76 3.48
C LEU A 43 -4.03 8.35 2.49
N PRO A 44 -4.32 7.71 1.35
CA PRO A 44 -5.27 8.25 0.37
C PRO A 44 -6.63 8.64 0.98
N PRO A 45 -7.24 7.84 1.89
CA PRO A 45 -8.48 8.24 2.56
C PRO A 45 -8.37 9.55 3.36
N VAL A 46 -7.20 9.85 3.94
CA VAL A 46 -6.96 11.10 4.67
C VAL A 46 -6.99 12.28 3.72
N LEU A 47 -6.38 12.17 2.53
CA LEU A 47 -6.40 13.23 1.52
C LEU A 47 -7.84 13.57 1.09
N PHE A 48 -8.65 12.55 0.79
CA PHE A 48 -10.07 12.73 0.46
C PHE A 48 -10.86 13.34 1.63
N GLY A 49 -10.65 12.83 2.85
CA GLY A 49 -11.32 13.33 4.05
C GLY A 49 -10.97 14.79 4.38
N CYS A 50 -9.70 15.16 4.36
CA CYS A 50 -9.25 16.54 4.55
C CYS A 50 -9.84 17.48 3.49
N THR A 51 -9.85 17.05 2.23
CA THR A 51 -10.46 17.85 1.16
C THR A 51 -11.95 18.01 1.39
N LEU A 52 -12.67 16.95 1.78
CA LEU A 52 -14.10 17.02 2.06
C LEU A 52 -14.41 17.98 3.23
N LEU A 53 -13.63 17.93 4.30
CA LEU A 53 -13.77 18.84 5.43
C LEU A 53 -13.48 20.29 5.03
N PHE A 54 -12.48 20.51 4.18
CA PHE A 54 -12.14 21.84 3.67
C PHE A 54 -13.24 22.38 2.74
N SER A 55 -13.77 21.56 1.84
CA SER A 55 -14.93 21.88 1.01
C SER A 55 -16.14 22.24 1.87
N LEU A 56 -16.42 21.45 2.91
CA LEU A 56 -17.53 21.68 3.82
C LEU A 56 -17.37 22.98 4.59
N LEU A 57 -16.15 23.30 5.05
CA LEU A 57 -15.85 24.57 5.71
C LEU A 57 -16.18 25.77 4.82
N PHE A 58 -15.77 25.72 3.55
CA PHE A 58 -16.08 26.79 2.58
C PHE A 58 -17.58 26.91 2.29
N GLU A 59 -18.29 25.78 2.22
CA GLU A 59 -19.75 25.75 2.04
C GLU A 59 -20.46 26.40 3.24
N VAL A 60 -20.08 26.03 4.46
CA VAL A 60 -20.68 26.58 5.69
C VAL A 60 -20.39 28.08 5.81
N VAL A 61 -19.15 28.50 5.58
CA VAL A 61 -18.75 29.92 5.64
C VAL A 61 -19.41 30.73 4.52
N GLY A 62 -19.63 30.14 3.35
CA GLY A 62 -20.31 30.75 2.22
C GLY A 62 -21.83 30.85 2.36
N GLY A 63 -22.42 30.29 3.43
CA GLY A 63 -23.87 30.29 3.65
C GLY A 63 -24.61 29.35 2.70
N GLY A 64 -23.98 28.23 2.31
CA GLY A 64 -24.60 27.23 1.43
C GLY A 64 -25.88 26.65 2.03
N ASP A 65 -26.87 26.39 1.17
CA ASP A 65 -28.09 25.69 1.53
C ASP A 65 -27.78 24.20 1.67
N PHE A 66 -27.58 23.73 2.90
CA PHE A 66 -27.47 22.30 3.14
C PHE A 66 -28.84 21.63 2.92
N PHE A 67 -28.84 20.45 2.31
CA PHE A 67 -30.02 19.58 2.19
C PHE A 67 -31.17 20.12 1.31
N ARG A 68 -30.87 20.42 0.05
CA ARG A 68 -31.91 20.41 -0.98
C ARG A 68 -32.34 18.97 -1.24
N PHE A 69 -33.43 18.52 -0.59
CA PHE A 69 -33.97 17.18 -0.79
C PHE A 69 -34.65 17.08 -2.16
N GLY A 70 -34.09 16.27 -3.05
CA GLY A 70 -34.59 16.08 -4.41
C GLY A 70 -33.86 14.97 -5.14
N ALA A 71 -33.63 15.15 -6.44
CA ALA A 71 -32.87 14.19 -7.26
C ALA A 71 -31.45 13.94 -6.73
N GLN A 72 -30.85 14.88 -5.97
CA GLN A 72 -29.52 14.70 -5.38
C GLN A 72 -29.48 13.51 -4.40
N LEU A 73 -30.56 13.21 -3.68
CA LEU A 73 -30.59 12.08 -2.74
C LEU A 73 -30.41 10.76 -3.50
N THR A 74 -31.18 10.55 -4.56
CA THR A 74 -31.10 9.35 -5.38
C THR A 74 -29.75 9.27 -6.11
N ILE A 75 -29.30 10.35 -6.73
CA ILE A 75 -28.02 10.38 -7.47
C ILE A 75 -26.85 10.16 -6.52
N GLY A 76 -26.84 10.83 -5.37
CA GLY A 76 -25.81 10.70 -4.34
C GLY A 76 -25.74 9.27 -3.80
N LEU A 77 -26.88 8.68 -3.43
CA LEU A 77 -26.93 7.30 -2.93
C LEU A 77 -26.52 6.26 -3.98
N LEU A 78 -26.92 6.44 -5.24
CA LEU A 78 -26.49 5.57 -6.34
C LEU A 78 -24.97 5.66 -6.55
N THR A 79 -24.42 6.88 -6.52
CA THR A 79 -22.98 7.12 -6.68
C THR A 79 -22.19 6.53 -5.51
N ILE A 80 -22.66 6.71 -4.27
CA ILE A 80 -22.06 6.11 -3.07
C ILE A 80 -22.12 4.58 -3.15
N SER A 81 -23.26 4.02 -3.56
CA SER A 81 -23.46 2.57 -3.68
C SER A 81 -22.53 1.97 -4.74
N PHE A 82 -22.34 2.66 -5.87
CA PHE A 82 -21.35 2.28 -6.88
C PHE A 82 -19.92 2.30 -6.31
N GLY A 83 -19.51 3.39 -5.66
CA GLY A 83 -18.19 3.50 -5.04
C GLY A 83 -17.95 2.44 -3.96
N ALA A 84 -18.93 2.21 -3.09
CA ALA A 84 -18.88 1.20 -2.05
C ALA A 84 -18.83 -0.23 -2.62
N GLY A 85 -19.60 -0.52 -3.66
CA GLY A 85 -19.57 -1.80 -4.36
C GLY A 85 -18.22 -2.07 -5.01
N LEU A 86 -17.63 -1.08 -5.68
CA LEU A 86 -16.30 -1.19 -6.27
C LEU A 86 -15.20 -1.37 -5.21
N MET A 87 -15.29 -0.61 -4.11
CA MET A 87 -14.37 -0.77 -2.96
C MET A 87 -14.48 -2.17 -2.36
N ALA A 88 -15.70 -2.64 -2.10
CA ALA A 88 -15.94 -3.98 -1.57
C ALA A 88 -15.38 -5.06 -2.50
N TRP A 89 -15.53 -4.91 -3.82
CA TRP A 89 -14.94 -5.84 -4.79
C TRP A 89 -13.40 -5.86 -4.74
N CYS A 90 -12.76 -4.69 -4.60
CA CYS A 90 -11.30 -4.65 -4.43
C CYS A 90 -10.87 -5.34 -3.13
N LEU A 91 -11.58 -5.08 -2.02
CA LEU A 91 -11.25 -5.64 -0.70
C LEU A 91 -11.50 -7.16 -0.63
N THR A 92 -12.59 -7.66 -1.23
CA THR A 92 -12.86 -9.10 -1.29
C THR A 92 -11.83 -9.83 -2.14
N LEU A 93 -11.35 -9.19 -3.21
CA LEU A 93 -10.29 -9.75 -4.03
C LEU A 93 -8.98 -9.86 -3.25
N PHE A 94 -8.57 -8.83 -2.52
CA PHE A 94 -7.37 -8.90 -1.67
C PHE A 94 -7.51 -9.93 -0.55
N ALA A 95 -8.69 -10.01 0.08
CA ALA A 95 -8.97 -11.03 1.08
C ALA A 95 -8.89 -12.45 0.51
N HIS A 96 -9.32 -12.65 -0.76
CA HIS A 96 -9.30 -13.94 -1.43
C HIS A 96 -7.90 -14.34 -1.93
N GLU A 97 -7.13 -13.38 -2.45
CA GLU A 97 -5.76 -13.58 -2.95
C GLU A 97 -4.71 -13.66 -1.81
N GLY A 98 -5.13 -13.54 -0.54
CA GLY A 98 -4.23 -13.58 0.61
C GLY A 98 -3.20 -12.43 0.64
N THR A 99 -3.41 -11.39 -0.17
CA THR A 99 -2.61 -10.18 -0.17
C THR A 99 -3.10 -9.31 0.98
N ASN A 100 -2.29 -9.19 2.03
CA ASN A 100 -2.64 -8.43 3.23
C ASN A 100 -3.19 -7.04 2.84
N ILE A 101 -4.35 -6.69 3.41
CA ILE A 101 -5.04 -5.39 3.26
C ILE A 101 -4.22 -4.24 3.89
N GLU A 102 -3.03 -4.53 4.42
CA GLU A 102 -2.14 -3.58 5.06
C GLU A 102 -1.20 -2.93 4.02
N PRO A 103 -1.27 -1.60 3.81
CA PRO A 103 -0.39 -0.86 2.90
C PRO A 103 1.12 -0.95 3.22
N TYR A 104 1.46 -1.58 4.34
CA TYR A 104 2.80 -1.61 4.94
C TYR A 104 3.46 -3.00 4.89
N LYS A 105 2.82 -3.98 4.23
CA LYS A 105 3.40 -5.31 4.03
C LYS A 105 3.76 -5.55 2.56
N PRO A 106 4.80 -6.37 2.30
CA PRO A 106 5.19 -6.76 0.96
C PRO A 106 3.98 -7.25 0.17
N THR A 107 3.61 -6.56 -0.91
CA THR A 107 2.69 -7.13 -1.90
C THR A 107 3.40 -8.34 -2.51
N THR A 108 2.99 -9.55 -2.12
CA THR A 108 3.61 -10.81 -2.59
C THR A 108 3.22 -11.17 -4.02
N THR A 109 2.10 -10.63 -4.52
CA THR A 109 1.56 -10.95 -5.85
C THR A 109 0.93 -9.70 -6.47
N LEU A 110 1.24 -9.42 -7.74
CA LEU A 110 0.57 -8.39 -8.52
C LEU A 110 -0.86 -8.84 -8.87
N VAL A 111 -1.87 -8.16 -8.33
CA VAL A 111 -3.28 -8.47 -8.59
C VAL A 111 -3.74 -7.80 -9.88
N THR A 112 -4.00 -8.58 -10.93
CA THR A 112 -4.40 -8.07 -12.26
C THR A 112 -5.81 -8.50 -12.69
N VAL A 113 -6.59 -9.10 -11.79
CA VAL A 113 -7.93 -9.63 -12.06
C VAL A 113 -9.02 -8.75 -11.43
N GLY A 114 -10.28 -8.98 -11.82
CA GLY A 114 -11.41 -8.24 -11.28
C GLY A 114 -11.33 -6.74 -11.62
N PRO A 115 -11.52 -5.81 -10.66
CA PRO A 115 -11.43 -4.37 -10.90
C PRO A 115 -10.07 -3.92 -11.47
N PHE A 116 -8.99 -4.62 -11.10
CA PHE A 116 -7.63 -4.32 -11.55
C PHE A 116 -7.37 -4.68 -13.01
N ALA A 117 -8.26 -5.45 -13.65
CA ALA A 117 -8.21 -5.71 -15.08
C ALA A 117 -8.72 -4.51 -15.91
N PHE A 118 -9.52 -3.62 -15.30
CA PHE A 118 -10.13 -2.47 -15.99
C PHE A 118 -9.35 -1.17 -15.77
N SER A 119 -8.78 -1.00 -14.57
CA SER A 119 -7.96 0.15 -14.20
C SER A 119 -6.83 -0.32 -13.30
N ARG A 120 -5.67 0.33 -13.40
CA ARG A 120 -4.56 0.10 -12.45
C ARG A 120 -4.87 0.58 -11.04
N ASN A 121 -5.83 1.50 -10.91
CA ASN A 121 -6.13 2.19 -9.68
C ASN A 121 -7.64 2.17 -9.31
N PRO A 122 -8.29 1.00 -9.25
CA PRO A 122 -9.74 0.91 -9.04
C PRO A 122 -10.18 1.41 -7.66
N ILE A 123 -9.30 1.32 -6.65
CA ILE A 123 -9.53 1.85 -5.30
C ILE A 123 -9.69 3.38 -5.33
N TYR A 124 -8.88 4.08 -6.13
CA TYR A 124 -8.97 5.54 -6.26
C TYR A 124 -10.22 5.98 -7.02
N ILE A 125 -10.71 5.15 -7.94
CA ILE A 125 -12.02 5.35 -8.59
C ILE A 125 -13.14 5.20 -7.56
N ALA A 126 -13.09 4.16 -6.72
CA ALA A 126 -14.06 3.94 -5.66
C ALA A 126 -14.09 5.10 -4.65
N LEU A 127 -12.92 5.57 -4.19
CA LEU A 127 -12.82 6.73 -3.28
C LEU A 127 -13.34 8.02 -3.93
N SER A 128 -13.04 8.24 -5.22
CA SER A 128 -13.56 9.39 -5.96
C SER A 128 -15.08 9.37 -6.07
N ALA A 129 -15.67 8.19 -6.35
CA ALA A 129 -17.12 8.02 -6.39
C ALA A 129 -17.76 8.24 -5.00
N LEU A 130 -17.15 7.73 -3.93
CA LEU A 130 -17.62 7.98 -2.56
C LEU A 130 -17.58 9.47 -2.22
N TYR A 131 -16.47 10.16 -2.53
CA TYR A 131 -16.31 11.60 -2.30
C TYR A 131 -17.37 12.41 -3.06
N LEU A 132 -17.51 12.17 -4.36
CA LEU A 132 -18.49 12.89 -5.19
C LEU A 132 -19.92 12.57 -4.75
N GLY A 133 -20.21 11.31 -4.42
CA GLY A 133 -21.50 10.89 -3.91
C GLY A 133 -21.89 11.61 -2.62
N LEU A 134 -20.94 11.82 -1.69
CA LEU A 134 -21.14 12.64 -0.49
C LEU A 134 -21.36 14.11 -0.85
N CYS A 135 -20.58 14.67 -1.78
CA CYS A 135 -20.76 16.06 -2.22
C CYS A 135 -22.14 16.28 -2.83
N ILE A 136 -22.64 15.34 -3.65
CA ILE A 136 -24.00 15.38 -4.22
C ILE A 136 -25.03 15.24 -3.08
N LEU A 137 -24.87 14.26 -2.20
CA LEU A 137 -25.83 13.95 -1.15
C LEU A 137 -26.04 15.12 -0.18
N PHE A 138 -24.98 15.86 0.13
CA PHE A 138 -25.00 16.99 1.06
C PHE A 138 -25.02 18.37 0.38
N ASP A 139 -25.13 18.40 -0.96
CA ASP A 139 -25.14 19.62 -1.78
C ASP A 139 -23.89 20.51 -1.57
N ILE A 140 -22.72 19.89 -1.41
CA ILE A 140 -21.43 20.58 -1.17
C ILE A 140 -20.86 21.03 -2.52
N THR A 141 -21.23 22.23 -2.96
CA THR A 141 -20.78 22.82 -4.23
C THR A 141 -19.27 22.98 -4.28
N TRP A 142 -18.65 23.45 -3.18
CA TRP A 142 -17.19 23.56 -3.10
C TRP A 142 -16.46 22.21 -3.20
N GLY A 143 -17.16 21.10 -2.96
CA GLY A 143 -16.64 19.75 -3.17
C GLY A 143 -16.22 19.52 -4.62
N PHE A 144 -17.06 19.96 -5.57
CA PHE A 144 -16.77 19.83 -6.99
C PHE A 144 -15.65 20.77 -7.45
N VAL A 145 -15.54 21.95 -6.84
CA VAL A 145 -14.47 22.91 -7.13
C VAL A 145 -13.10 22.37 -6.69
N PHE A 146 -13.03 21.73 -5.52
CA PHE A 146 -11.80 21.15 -5.01
C PHE A 146 -11.51 19.73 -5.52
N PHE A 147 -12.43 19.12 -6.27
CA PHE A 147 -12.22 17.78 -6.82
C PHE A 147 -11.10 17.70 -7.88
N PRO A 148 -11.01 18.59 -8.90
CA PRO A 148 -9.89 18.57 -9.84
C PRO A 148 -8.50 18.70 -9.18
N PRO A 149 -8.23 19.67 -8.27
CA PRO A 149 -6.93 19.74 -7.61
C PRO A 149 -6.67 18.54 -6.69
N LEU A 150 -7.72 17.96 -6.07
CA LEU A 150 -7.60 16.71 -5.32
C LEU A 150 -7.11 15.55 -6.20
N ILE A 151 -7.68 15.37 -7.40
CA ILE A 151 -7.24 14.31 -8.32
C ILE A 151 -5.80 14.54 -8.80
N VAL A 152 -5.41 15.79 -9.06
CA VAL A 152 -4.03 16.14 -9.40
C VAL A 152 -3.08 15.82 -8.23
N ALA A 153 -3.45 16.20 -7.01
CA ALA A 153 -2.67 15.91 -5.81
C ALA A 153 -2.55 14.39 -5.58
N LEU A 154 -3.65 13.65 -5.68
CA LEU A 154 -3.66 12.19 -5.57
C LEU A 154 -2.74 11.55 -6.61
N HIS A 155 -2.76 12.06 -7.84
CA HIS A 155 -1.91 11.55 -8.91
C HIS A 155 -0.41 11.68 -8.57
N PHE A 156 0.05 12.88 -8.23
CA PHE A 156 1.47 13.13 -8.01
C PHE A 156 1.98 12.69 -6.63
N LEU A 157 1.16 12.80 -5.58
CA LEU A 157 1.55 12.49 -4.21
C LEU A 157 1.46 10.99 -3.89
N VAL A 158 0.56 10.27 -4.56
CA VAL A 158 0.29 8.86 -4.25
C VAL A 158 0.57 7.99 -5.46
N ILE A 159 -0.20 8.14 -6.54
CA ILE A 159 -0.20 7.18 -7.66
C ILE A 159 1.20 7.06 -8.28
N VAL A 160 1.85 8.16 -8.62
CA VAL A 160 3.19 8.11 -9.24
C VAL A 160 4.22 7.40 -8.35
N ARG A 161 4.15 7.59 -7.02
CA ARG A 161 5.08 6.95 -6.07
C ARG A 161 4.77 5.47 -5.90
N GLU A 162 3.49 5.13 -5.84
CA GLU A 162 3.03 3.74 -5.75
C GLU A 162 3.40 2.95 -7.01
N GLU A 163 3.19 3.52 -8.21
CA GLU A 163 3.57 2.89 -9.47
C GLU A 163 5.09 2.73 -9.59
N ALA A 164 5.89 3.70 -9.15
CA ALA A 164 7.35 3.58 -9.14
C ALA A 164 7.81 2.45 -8.21
N TYR A 165 7.25 2.36 -7.00
CA TYR A 165 7.53 1.26 -6.07
C TYR A 165 7.13 -0.11 -6.65
N LEU A 166 5.97 -0.21 -7.30
CA LEU A 166 5.54 -1.45 -7.95
C LEU A 166 6.42 -1.82 -9.15
N GLU A 167 6.89 -0.84 -9.92
CA GLU A 167 7.83 -1.07 -11.00
C GLU A 167 9.19 -1.55 -10.47
N ASP A 168 9.72 -0.95 -9.41
CA ASP A 168 10.97 -1.38 -8.78
C ASP A 168 10.86 -2.79 -8.18
N LYS A 169 9.70 -3.12 -7.60
CA LYS A 169 9.46 -4.43 -6.96
C LYS A 169 9.23 -5.57 -7.95
N PHE A 170 8.41 -5.35 -8.98
CA PHE A 170 7.96 -6.41 -9.90
C PHE A 170 8.58 -6.32 -11.30
N GLY A 171 9.29 -5.23 -11.61
CA GLY A 171 10.02 -5.06 -12.86
C GLY A 171 9.15 -5.26 -14.10
N GLN A 172 9.55 -6.22 -14.94
CA GLN A 172 8.91 -6.45 -16.24
C GLN A 172 7.44 -6.87 -16.13
N ALA A 173 7.08 -7.65 -15.10
CA ALA A 173 5.70 -8.08 -14.90
C ALA A 173 4.76 -6.89 -14.70
N TYR A 174 5.21 -5.84 -14.01
CA TYR A 174 4.44 -4.62 -13.83
C TYR A 174 4.37 -3.77 -15.10
N ARG A 175 5.46 -3.70 -15.88
CA ARG A 175 5.45 -3.01 -17.18
C ARG A 175 4.49 -3.65 -18.18
N ASP A 176 4.47 -4.98 -18.25
CA ASP A 176 3.54 -5.72 -19.11
C ASP A 176 2.09 -5.49 -18.68
N TYR A 177 1.83 -5.47 -17.36
CA TYR A 177 0.53 -5.08 -16.83
C TYR A 177 0.14 -3.64 -17.20
N CYS A 178 1.06 -2.67 -17.07
CA CYS A 178 0.83 -1.28 -17.45
C CYS A 178 0.55 -1.07 -18.94
N ALA A 179 1.08 -1.95 -19.80
CA ALA A 179 0.75 -1.94 -21.23
C ALA A 179 -0.66 -2.47 -21.52
N SER A 180 -1.18 -3.36 -20.67
CA SER A 180 -2.51 -3.95 -20.85
C SER A 180 -3.66 -3.12 -20.26
N VAL A 181 -3.39 -2.30 -19.23
CA VAL A 181 -4.44 -1.57 -18.48
C VAL A 181 -4.12 -0.08 -18.34
N ARG A 182 -5.13 0.76 -18.57
CA ARG A 182 -5.03 2.22 -18.38
C ARG A 182 -4.85 2.58 -16.90
N ARG A 183 -4.22 3.73 -16.64
CA ARG A 183 -4.00 4.25 -15.27
C ARG A 183 -5.33 4.57 -14.56
N TRP A 184 -6.28 5.09 -15.34
CA TRP A 184 -7.66 5.39 -14.98
C TRP A 184 -8.57 4.78 -16.05
N LEU A 185 -9.81 4.43 -15.69
CA LEU A 185 -10.85 3.97 -16.64
C LEU A 185 -10.98 4.93 -17.83
#